data_AF-A0A250XHF1-F1
#
_entry.id   AF-A0A250XHF1-F1
#
_cell.length_a   1.000
_cell.length_b   1.000
_cell.length_c   1.000
_cell.angle_alpha   90.00
_cell.angle_beta   90.00
_cell.angle_gamma   90.00
#
_symmetry.space_group_name_H-M   'P 1'
#
loop_
_entity.id
_entity.type
_entity.pdbx_description
1 polymer ?
#
loop_
_entity_poly.entity_id
_entity_poly.type
_entity_poly.pdbx_seq_one_letter_code
_entity_poly.pdbx_strand_id
1 'polypeptide(L)'
;MQIVLGRKGSVHLGPHVRPEICHKVLRGSKNECSRLRGSGAFSPPKSSLEYHSSFIPSRLRKYTAAPWKLNKQRVVHARAEAASGSGGKKITQAQFTDKAWQAVVAAPEVAKEYSQQIVETEHLLKALLEQPNGLARRLLSKAGSDPTRLLERTDAYIRKAPKVSGESAQVLGRNLEAVVNRALDLKTKMGDSFVSVEHLVIALSEEPRFVESLFKSEGLTKDKLDQAVQDIRGSNKVTDQDPEGKYEALSKYARDLTQAAREGKLDPVIGRDEEIRRCIQILSRRSKNNPVLIGEPGVGKTAVAEGLAQRIVSNDVPEALLGRTLMALDMGSLIAGAKYRGEFEDRLKAVIKDVTESNGKIVLFIDEIHTVVGAGANGGAMDAGNLLKPMLGRGELRCIGATTLDEYRKYIEKDPALERRFQQVYVDQPSVPQTVSILRGLRERYEVHHGVRISDSALVEAAVLSDRYIADRFLPDKAIDLVDEAAAKLKMEITSKPEALDVIDRQVLQLEMERLSLQKAAANDRTAAVRLSTLDSELSRLKTQQSNINGQWEGERREMM
;
A
#
# COMPACT_ATOMS: atom_id res chain seq x y z
N MET A 1 -19.72 -45.39 52.33
CA MET A 1 -19.24 -45.75 53.69
C MET A 1 -18.70 -44.48 54.35
N GLN A 2 -18.58 -44.44 55.69
CA GLN A 2 -18.28 -43.23 56.49
C GLN A 2 -16.81 -42.75 56.32
N ILE A 3 -16.51 -41.44 56.24
CA ILE A 3 -16.20 -40.43 57.30
C ILE A 3 -14.85 -40.67 58.03
N VAL A 4 -14.23 -39.58 58.54
CA VAL A 4 -12.94 -39.40 59.28
C VAL A 4 -11.82 -38.88 58.37
N LEU A 5 -11.39 -37.61 58.37
CA LEU A 5 -11.59 -36.42 59.23
C LEU A 5 -10.68 -36.29 60.47
N GLY A 6 -9.56 -35.56 60.36
CA GLY A 6 -8.80 -34.99 61.49
C GLY A 6 -7.30 -34.73 61.24
N ARG A 7 -6.59 -33.87 62.01
CA ARG A 7 -7.04 -32.77 62.91
C ARG A 7 -5.87 -31.91 63.42
N LYS A 8 -6.13 -30.60 63.71
CA LYS A 8 -5.27 -29.60 64.43
C LYS A 8 -4.04 -29.10 63.62
N GLY A 9 -3.59 -27.84 63.68
CA GLY A 9 -3.97 -26.60 64.43
C GLY A 9 -2.80 -25.57 64.32
N SER A 10 -2.70 -24.37 64.92
CA SER A 10 -3.53 -23.46 65.77
C SER A 10 -2.73 -22.10 65.87
N VAL A 11 -3.16 -20.90 66.34
CA VAL A 11 -4.45 -20.33 66.82
C VAL A 11 -4.38 -18.76 66.90
N HIS A 12 -5.44 -18.02 66.48
CA HIS A 12 -5.90 -16.67 66.98
C HIS A 12 -5.01 -15.39 66.88
N LEU A 13 -5.49 -14.12 66.99
CA LEU A 13 -6.82 -13.46 67.09
C LEU A 13 -6.76 -11.98 66.55
N GLY A 14 -7.92 -11.28 66.37
CA GLY A 14 -8.03 -9.85 65.98
C GLY A 14 -8.36 -8.90 67.16
N PRO A 15 -9.20 -7.81 67.05
CA PRO A 15 -9.89 -7.21 65.88
C PRO A 15 -10.00 -5.63 65.92
N HIS A 16 -11.09 -5.02 65.38
CA HIS A 16 -11.57 -3.59 65.50
C HIS A 16 -10.91 -2.46 64.63
N VAL A 17 -11.57 -1.35 64.23
CA VAL A 17 -12.98 -1.02 63.87
C VAL A 17 -13.08 0.28 62.99
N ARG A 18 -14.28 0.65 62.47
CA ARG A 18 -14.67 1.82 61.63
C ARG A 18 -14.94 3.13 62.47
N PRO A 19 -15.44 4.32 61.99
CA PRO A 19 -16.17 4.64 60.74
C PRO A 19 -16.06 6.06 60.06
N GLU A 20 -16.76 6.18 58.92
CA GLU A 20 -17.57 7.30 58.37
C GLU A 20 -17.11 8.77 58.25
N ILE A 21 -17.45 9.36 57.08
CA ILE A 21 -18.36 10.53 56.94
C ILE A 21 -19.10 10.42 55.59
N CYS A 22 -20.29 11.01 55.45
CA CYS A 22 -21.18 10.83 54.28
C CYS A 22 -22.09 12.05 54.03
N HIS A 23 -22.22 12.48 52.77
CA HIS A 23 -23.38 13.23 52.24
C HIS A 23 -23.46 12.97 50.71
N LYS A 24 -24.46 12.35 50.05
CA LYS A 24 -25.92 12.14 50.23
C LYS A 24 -26.76 13.14 49.40
N VAL A 25 -27.77 12.59 48.69
CA VAL A 25 -28.98 13.18 48.04
C VAL A 25 -29.02 13.04 46.50
N LEU A 26 -30.10 12.56 45.84
CA LEU A 26 -31.24 11.67 46.19
C LEU A 26 -31.95 11.22 44.88
N ARG A 27 -32.42 9.95 44.83
CA ARG A 27 -33.56 9.42 44.00
C ARG A 27 -33.44 9.50 42.46
N GLY A 28 -34.14 8.68 41.66
CA GLY A 28 -34.89 7.47 42.03
C GLY A 28 -35.82 6.90 40.95
N SER A 29 -35.56 5.65 40.55
CA SER A 29 -36.51 4.60 40.12
C SER A 29 -37.45 4.75 38.90
N LYS A 30 -37.34 3.72 38.03
CA LYS A 30 -38.42 2.90 37.42
C LYS A 30 -39.17 3.35 36.14
N ASN A 31 -39.09 2.41 35.18
CA ASN A 31 -40.16 1.80 34.37
C ASN A 31 -40.80 2.54 33.17
N GLU A 32 -40.69 1.84 32.03
CA GLU A 32 -41.77 1.46 31.11
C GLU A 32 -42.49 2.51 30.22
N CYS A 33 -42.09 2.43 28.94
CA CYS A 33 -42.95 1.99 27.85
C CYS A 33 -43.88 3.00 27.12
N SER A 34 -43.58 3.11 25.82
CA SER A 34 -44.52 3.29 24.70
C SER A 34 -44.79 4.69 24.12
N ARG A 35 -44.70 4.73 22.78
CA ARG A 35 -45.65 5.33 21.83
C ARG A 35 -45.86 6.87 21.79
N LEU A 36 -45.22 7.49 20.78
CA LEU A 36 -45.83 8.12 19.58
C LEU A 36 -45.27 9.52 19.20
N ARG A 37 -45.01 9.67 17.89
CA ARG A 37 -45.06 10.89 17.02
C ARG A 37 -44.61 12.25 17.60
N GLY A 38 -43.67 12.90 16.91
CA GLY A 38 -43.48 14.36 17.04
C GLY A 38 -42.32 14.94 16.24
N SER A 39 -42.64 15.64 15.16
CA SER A 39 -41.80 16.51 14.33
C SER A 39 -40.66 17.28 15.03
N GLY A 40 -39.47 17.30 14.40
CA GLY A 40 -38.37 18.21 14.75
C GLY A 40 -37.22 18.14 13.74
N ALA A 41 -37.19 19.05 12.76
CA ALA A 41 -36.14 19.10 11.74
C ALA A 41 -35.11 20.19 12.04
N PHE A 42 -33.83 19.91 11.81
CA PHE A 42 -32.78 20.93 11.74
C PHE A 42 -31.64 20.48 10.82
N SER A 43 -31.02 21.45 10.12
CA SER A 43 -29.92 21.21 9.17
C SER A 43 -28.84 22.28 9.33
N PRO A 44 -27.54 21.96 9.22
CA PRO A 44 -26.46 22.95 9.22
C PRO A 44 -26.32 23.64 7.83
N PRO A 45 -25.75 24.86 7.76
CA PRO A 45 -25.85 25.75 6.60
C PRO A 45 -24.70 25.64 5.58
N LYS A 46 -24.86 26.35 4.46
CA LYS A 46 -23.80 26.69 3.48
C LYS A 46 -23.35 28.15 3.65
N SER A 47 -22.15 28.47 3.19
CA SER A 47 -21.73 29.83 2.80
C SER A 47 -20.83 29.78 1.54
N SER A 48 -20.61 30.92 0.90
CA SER A 48 -20.01 31.06 -0.44
C SER A 48 -19.49 32.49 -0.68
N LEU A 49 -18.92 32.75 -1.87
CA LEU A 49 -18.32 34.01 -2.38
C LEU A 49 -16.82 34.22 -2.03
N GLU A 50 -16.01 34.94 -2.82
CA GLU A 50 -15.84 34.91 -4.30
C GLU A 50 -14.50 35.58 -4.70
N TYR A 51 -14.11 35.43 -5.98
CA TYR A 51 -13.04 36.11 -6.77
C TYR A 51 -11.94 36.97 -6.10
N HIS A 52 -10.71 36.75 -6.56
CA HIS A 52 -9.96 37.79 -7.29
C HIS A 52 -8.96 37.18 -8.29
N SER A 53 -8.60 37.92 -9.35
CA SER A 53 -7.72 37.46 -10.44
C SER A 53 -6.48 38.34 -10.63
N SER A 54 -5.42 37.75 -11.17
CA SER A 54 -4.23 38.43 -11.71
C SER A 54 -3.66 37.61 -12.89
N PHE A 55 -2.70 38.16 -13.63
CA PHE A 55 -2.50 37.87 -15.06
C PHE A 55 -1.01 37.75 -15.45
N ILE A 56 -0.72 37.22 -16.66
CA ILE A 56 0.61 37.19 -17.36
C ILE A 56 1.61 36.13 -16.82
N PRO A 57 2.42 35.42 -17.67
CA PRO A 57 2.29 35.04 -19.09
C PRO A 57 2.35 33.50 -19.33
N SER A 58 2.35 33.08 -20.59
CA SER A 58 2.36 31.68 -21.02
C SER A 58 3.73 31.12 -21.47
N ARG A 59 4.13 29.96 -20.93
CA ARG A 59 4.86 28.86 -21.62
C ARG A 59 4.95 27.62 -20.72
N LEU A 60 5.26 26.46 -21.31
CA LEU A 60 5.50 25.16 -20.64
C LEU A 60 4.34 24.57 -19.80
N ARG A 61 3.28 24.08 -20.47
CA ARG A 61 2.46 22.99 -19.92
C ARG A 61 2.94 21.65 -20.48
N LYS A 62 3.59 20.82 -19.65
CA LYS A 62 3.83 19.40 -19.96
C LYS A 62 2.53 18.60 -19.76
N TYR A 63 2.43 17.44 -20.40
CA TYR A 63 1.26 16.57 -20.32
C TYR A 63 1.04 16.02 -18.90
N THR A 64 -0.17 16.20 -18.38
CA THR A 64 -0.69 15.47 -17.22
C THR A 64 -2.08 14.96 -17.58
N ALA A 65 -2.23 13.65 -17.76
CA ALA A 65 -3.54 13.04 -18.00
C ALA A 65 -4.40 13.15 -16.73
N ALA A 66 -5.64 13.64 -16.87
CA ALA A 66 -6.56 13.73 -15.75
C ALA A 66 -7.19 12.36 -15.44
N PRO A 67 -7.17 11.87 -14.19
CA PRO A 67 -7.82 10.61 -13.84
C PRO A 67 -9.34 10.74 -13.88
N TRP A 68 -10.00 9.74 -14.45
CA TRP A 68 -11.45 9.66 -14.59
C TRP A 68 -12.14 9.58 -13.22
N LYS A 69 -13.07 10.51 -12.95
CA LYS A 69 -13.95 10.46 -11.77
C LYS A 69 -15.27 9.81 -12.12
N LEU A 70 -15.34 8.47 -12.02
CA LEU A 70 -16.60 7.75 -12.22
C LEU A 70 -17.59 8.11 -11.09
N ASN A 71 -18.70 8.76 -11.43
CA ASN A 71 -19.71 9.15 -10.45
C ASN A 71 -20.58 7.93 -10.09
N LYS A 72 -20.36 7.35 -8.90
CA LYS A 72 -21.04 6.13 -8.41
C LYS A 72 -22.50 6.35 -8.02
N GLN A 73 -23.36 6.79 -8.94
CA GLN A 73 -24.82 6.58 -8.90
C GLN A 73 -25.52 7.05 -10.19
N ARG A 74 -25.42 6.24 -11.27
CA ARG A 74 -26.40 6.27 -12.37
C ARG A 74 -26.38 4.94 -13.13
N VAL A 75 -27.48 4.18 -13.05
CA VAL A 75 -27.69 3.02 -13.92
C VAL A 75 -28.07 3.56 -15.30
N VAL A 76 -27.11 3.65 -16.20
CA VAL A 76 -27.35 4.08 -17.58
C VAL A 76 -27.97 2.89 -18.33
N HIS A 77 -29.30 2.91 -18.48
CA HIS A 77 -29.98 2.00 -19.41
C HIS A 77 -29.66 2.42 -20.85
N ALA A 78 -28.53 1.96 -21.36
CA ALA A 78 -28.15 2.08 -22.77
C ALA A 78 -29.13 1.26 -23.64
N ARG A 79 -30.24 1.89 -24.04
CA ARG A 79 -31.26 1.28 -24.90
C ARG A 79 -30.77 1.28 -26.35
N ALA A 80 -29.92 0.31 -26.68
CA ALA A 80 -29.55 0.00 -28.06
C ALA A 80 -30.76 -0.64 -28.77
N GLU A 81 -31.68 0.18 -29.25
CA GLU A 81 -32.77 -0.26 -30.14
C GLU A 81 -32.20 -0.49 -31.54
N ALA A 82 -31.76 -1.74 -31.78
CA ALA A 82 -31.20 -2.16 -33.05
C ALA A 82 -32.23 -2.00 -34.18
N ALA A 83 -31.89 -1.19 -35.19
CA ALA A 83 -32.74 -0.95 -36.35
C ALA A 83 -32.81 -2.22 -37.23
N SER A 84 -33.89 -2.98 -37.06
CA SER A 84 -34.47 -3.95 -38.00
C SER A 84 -33.53 -4.88 -38.79
N GLY A 85 -33.55 -6.18 -38.49
CA GLY A 85 -33.29 -7.20 -39.51
C GLY A 85 -32.17 -8.22 -39.30
N SER A 86 -31.84 -8.60 -38.06
CA SER A 86 -31.10 -9.86 -37.81
C SER A 86 -31.34 -10.39 -36.39
N GLY A 87 -31.11 -11.69 -36.16
CA GLY A 87 -31.29 -12.39 -34.88
C GLY A 87 -30.20 -12.10 -33.85
N GLY A 88 -29.93 -10.83 -33.55
CA GLY A 88 -28.89 -10.41 -32.60
C GLY A 88 -29.16 -10.95 -31.18
N LYS A 89 -28.21 -11.75 -30.66
CA LYS A 89 -28.22 -12.19 -29.25
C LYS A 89 -28.14 -10.96 -28.34
N LYS A 90 -29.10 -10.78 -27.42
CA LYS A 90 -29.03 -9.69 -26.43
C LYS A 90 -27.83 -9.89 -25.51
N ILE A 91 -26.85 -9.00 -25.62
CA ILE A 91 -25.68 -8.92 -24.76
C ILE A 91 -26.13 -8.50 -23.37
N THR A 92 -25.68 -9.20 -22.32
CA THR A 92 -26.06 -8.90 -20.92
C THR A 92 -24.84 -8.96 -19.99
N GLN A 93 -24.81 -8.08 -18.97
CA GLN A 93 -23.70 -8.01 -18.00
C GLN A 93 -23.32 -9.37 -17.41
N ALA A 94 -24.32 -10.22 -17.12
CA ALA A 94 -24.13 -11.56 -16.55
C ALA A 94 -23.34 -12.53 -17.44
N GLN A 95 -23.01 -12.18 -18.68
CA GLN A 95 -22.18 -12.99 -19.59
C GLN A 95 -20.68 -12.61 -19.56
N PHE A 96 -20.32 -11.50 -18.92
CA PHE A 96 -18.98 -10.89 -18.96
C PHE A 96 -18.35 -10.82 -17.57
N THR A 97 -17.03 -10.65 -17.52
CA THR A 97 -16.34 -10.17 -16.32
C THR A 97 -16.57 -8.67 -16.13
N ASP A 98 -16.48 -8.15 -14.90
CA ASP A 98 -16.74 -6.73 -14.63
C ASP A 98 -15.86 -5.80 -15.47
N LYS A 99 -14.61 -6.19 -15.70
CA LYS A 99 -13.62 -5.45 -16.50
C LYS A 99 -13.89 -5.49 -18.00
N ALA A 100 -14.32 -6.64 -18.52
CA ALA A 100 -14.76 -6.76 -19.91
C ALA A 100 -16.07 -5.97 -20.15
N TRP A 101 -17.01 -6.03 -19.20
CA TRP A 101 -18.25 -5.25 -19.24
C TRP A 101 -17.99 -3.75 -19.18
N GLN A 102 -17.09 -3.30 -18.30
CA GLN A 102 -16.66 -1.89 -18.23
C GLN A 102 -16.13 -1.38 -19.58
N ALA A 103 -15.33 -2.17 -20.31
CA ALA A 103 -14.85 -1.79 -21.64
C ALA A 103 -15.97 -1.72 -22.69
N VAL A 104 -16.90 -2.69 -22.68
CA VAL A 104 -18.06 -2.72 -23.59
C VAL A 104 -19.00 -1.53 -23.34
N VAL A 105 -19.18 -1.13 -22.08
CA VAL A 105 -20.00 0.04 -21.69
C VAL A 105 -19.29 1.37 -22.00
N ALA A 106 -17.96 1.43 -21.92
CA ALA A 106 -17.18 2.64 -22.24
C ALA A 106 -16.99 2.89 -23.75
N ALA A 107 -17.02 1.85 -24.61
CA ALA A 107 -16.79 2.03 -26.04
C ALA A 107 -17.75 3.04 -26.73
N PRO A 108 -19.07 3.09 -26.43
CA PRO A 108 -19.95 4.17 -26.89
C PRO A 108 -19.55 5.57 -26.39
N GLU A 109 -19.05 5.68 -25.15
CA GLU A 109 -18.59 6.96 -24.58
C GLU A 109 -17.34 7.46 -25.35
N VAL A 110 -16.38 6.57 -25.64
CA VAL A 110 -15.21 6.89 -26.49
C VAL A 110 -15.64 7.33 -27.90
N ALA A 111 -16.61 6.65 -28.52
CA ALA A 111 -17.16 7.07 -29.82
C ALA A 111 -17.82 8.46 -29.75
N LYS A 112 -18.46 8.79 -28.61
CA LYS A 112 -19.09 10.09 -28.37
C LYS A 112 -18.07 11.21 -28.20
N GLU A 113 -16.98 10.98 -27.45
CA GLU A 113 -15.87 11.94 -27.32
C GLU A 113 -15.30 12.34 -28.68
N TYR A 114 -15.19 11.38 -29.60
CA TYR A 114 -14.68 11.61 -30.94
C TYR A 114 -15.72 12.10 -31.97
N SER A 115 -16.96 12.34 -31.53
CA SER A 115 -18.10 12.78 -32.35
C SER A 115 -18.47 11.79 -33.46
N GLN A 116 -18.53 10.49 -33.11
CA GLN A 116 -18.82 9.39 -34.03
C GLN A 116 -20.12 8.67 -33.66
N GLN A 117 -20.96 8.43 -34.68
CA GLN A 117 -22.27 7.80 -34.52
C GLN A 117 -22.19 6.27 -34.48
N ILE A 118 -21.19 5.65 -35.13
CA ILE A 118 -21.06 4.19 -35.21
C ILE A 118 -19.98 3.74 -34.23
N VAL A 119 -20.35 2.89 -33.27
CA VAL A 119 -19.44 2.32 -32.27
C VAL A 119 -18.76 1.09 -32.85
N GLU A 120 -17.59 1.29 -33.47
CA GLU A 120 -16.76 0.24 -34.06
C GLU A 120 -15.63 -0.24 -33.12
N THR A 121 -14.91 -1.28 -33.54
CA THR A 121 -13.90 -2.04 -32.78
C THR A 121 -12.72 -1.23 -32.24
N GLU A 122 -12.33 -0.17 -32.93
CA GLU A 122 -11.31 0.79 -32.51
C GLU A 122 -11.67 1.46 -31.15
N HIS A 123 -12.96 1.70 -30.90
CA HIS A 123 -13.44 2.26 -29.63
C HIS A 123 -13.36 1.26 -28.47
N LEU A 124 -13.64 -0.03 -28.74
CA LEU A 124 -13.49 -1.10 -27.75
C LEU A 124 -12.00 -1.34 -27.44
N LEU A 125 -11.13 -1.38 -28.46
CA LEU A 125 -9.68 -1.48 -28.26
C LEU A 125 -9.16 -0.32 -27.41
N LYS A 126 -9.57 0.92 -27.73
CA LYS A 126 -9.24 2.10 -26.94
C LYS A 126 -9.74 1.99 -25.49
N ALA A 127 -11.01 1.63 -25.27
CA ALA A 127 -11.58 1.46 -23.94
C ALA A 127 -10.85 0.39 -23.11
N LEU A 128 -10.40 -0.71 -23.72
CA LEU A 128 -9.56 -1.73 -23.08
C LEU A 128 -8.15 -1.21 -22.74
N LEU A 129 -7.57 -0.37 -23.61
CA LEU A 129 -6.24 0.22 -23.44
C LEU A 129 -6.20 1.42 -22.48
N GLU A 130 -7.33 2.05 -22.15
CA GLU A 130 -7.39 3.15 -21.18
C GLU A 130 -7.66 2.70 -19.74
N GLN A 131 -8.04 1.43 -19.51
CA GLN A 131 -8.20 0.91 -18.16
C GLN A 131 -6.86 0.95 -17.38
N PRO A 132 -6.77 1.70 -16.25
CA PRO A 132 -5.55 1.76 -15.47
C PRO A 132 -5.25 0.39 -14.87
N ASN A 133 -4.01 -0.08 -15.06
CA ASN A 133 -3.53 -1.42 -14.74
C ASN A 133 -4.37 -2.57 -15.36
N GLY A 134 -5.18 -2.29 -16.40
CA GLY A 134 -6.08 -3.28 -17.00
C GLY A 134 -5.37 -4.44 -17.69
N LEU A 135 -5.99 -5.63 -17.65
CA LEU A 135 -5.44 -6.88 -18.15
C LEU A 135 -4.97 -6.81 -19.63
N ALA A 136 -5.69 -6.06 -20.47
CA ALA A 136 -5.35 -5.86 -21.88
C ALA A 136 -3.93 -5.28 -22.09
N ARG A 137 -3.54 -4.26 -21.29
CA ARG A 137 -2.19 -3.67 -21.39
C ARG A 137 -1.11 -4.70 -21.07
N ARG A 138 -1.30 -5.51 -20.03
CA ARG A 138 -0.32 -6.51 -19.60
C ARG A 138 -0.21 -7.67 -20.59
N LEU A 139 -1.34 -8.12 -21.15
CA LEU A 139 -1.41 -9.14 -22.19
C LEU A 139 -0.61 -8.70 -23.44
N LEU A 140 -0.87 -7.49 -23.94
CA LEU A 140 -0.19 -6.93 -25.11
C LEU A 140 1.30 -6.65 -24.84
N SER A 141 1.66 -6.21 -23.63
CA SER A 141 3.05 -6.06 -23.19
C SER A 141 3.80 -7.39 -23.12
N LYS A 142 3.17 -8.43 -22.56
CA LYS A 142 3.76 -9.78 -22.47
C LYS A 142 3.89 -10.46 -23.84
N ALA A 143 2.98 -10.17 -24.77
CA ALA A 143 3.08 -10.58 -26.17
C ALA A 143 4.13 -9.79 -26.98
N GLY A 144 4.81 -8.80 -26.36
CA GLY A 144 5.97 -8.10 -26.92
C GLY A 144 5.71 -6.77 -27.62
N SER A 145 4.57 -6.13 -27.36
CA SER A 145 4.20 -4.81 -27.92
C SER A 145 4.10 -3.73 -26.84
N ASP A 146 4.33 -2.45 -27.17
CA ASP A 146 4.07 -1.34 -26.24
C ASP A 146 2.58 -0.93 -26.26
N PRO A 147 1.83 -1.11 -25.14
CA PRO A 147 0.43 -0.69 -25.06
C PRO A 147 0.23 0.82 -25.20
N THR A 148 1.26 1.63 -24.92
CA THR A 148 1.24 3.09 -25.07
C THR A 148 1.20 3.46 -26.54
N ARG A 149 2.15 2.94 -27.33
CA ARG A 149 2.19 3.06 -28.80
C ARG A 149 0.96 2.50 -29.50
N LEU A 150 0.40 1.39 -29.02
CA LEU A 150 -0.89 0.86 -29.51
C LEU A 150 -2.05 1.82 -29.24
N LEU A 151 -2.12 2.41 -28.04
CA LEU A 151 -3.14 3.41 -27.70
C LEU A 151 -2.99 4.66 -28.58
N GLU A 152 -1.78 5.21 -28.72
CA GLU A 152 -1.50 6.37 -29.59
C GLU A 152 -1.91 6.13 -31.05
N ARG A 153 -1.61 4.95 -31.61
CA ARG A 153 -2.04 4.59 -32.97
C ARG A 153 -3.54 4.41 -33.09
N THR A 154 -4.20 3.86 -32.08
CA THR A 154 -5.66 3.72 -32.03
C THR A 154 -6.32 5.10 -31.99
N ASP A 155 -5.84 6.00 -31.13
CA ASP A 155 -6.28 7.40 -31.03
C ASP A 155 -6.05 8.15 -32.37
N ALA A 156 -4.91 7.92 -33.03
CA ALA A 156 -4.59 8.51 -34.34
C ALA A 156 -5.43 7.96 -35.50
N TYR A 157 -5.96 6.73 -35.40
CA TYR A 157 -6.92 6.17 -36.36
C TYR A 157 -8.32 6.74 -36.12
N ILE A 158 -8.82 6.71 -34.88
CA ILE A 158 -10.14 7.26 -34.50
C ILE A 158 -10.23 8.74 -34.92
N ARG A 159 -9.17 9.54 -34.71
CA ARG A 159 -9.12 10.96 -35.11
C ARG A 159 -9.24 11.22 -36.62
N LYS A 160 -8.98 10.22 -37.48
CA LYS A 160 -9.10 10.33 -38.95
C LYS A 160 -10.48 9.91 -39.47
N ALA A 161 -11.28 9.20 -38.68
CA ALA A 161 -12.61 8.76 -39.10
C ALA A 161 -13.59 9.94 -39.20
N PRO A 162 -14.66 9.84 -40.01
CA PRO A 162 -15.63 10.92 -40.20
C PRO A 162 -16.31 11.32 -38.89
N LYS A 163 -16.48 12.63 -38.70
CA LYS A 163 -17.19 13.21 -37.54
C LYS A 163 -18.60 13.61 -37.95
N VAL A 164 -19.57 13.34 -37.07
CA VAL A 164 -20.99 13.65 -37.27
C VAL A 164 -21.40 14.75 -36.31
N SER A 165 -22.05 15.80 -36.82
CA SER A 165 -22.60 16.91 -36.04
C SER A 165 -24.12 16.80 -35.92
N GLY A 166 -24.61 16.48 -34.73
CA GLY A 166 -26.05 16.41 -34.42
C GLY A 166 -26.34 15.42 -33.29
N GLU A 167 -27.49 15.57 -32.63
CA GLU A 167 -27.92 14.65 -31.57
C GLU A 167 -28.57 13.39 -32.18
N SER A 168 -27.71 12.51 -32.70
CA SER A 168 -28.09 11.22 -33.27
C SER A 168 -27.81 10.08 -32.29
N ALA A 169 -28.72 9.10 -32.22
CA ALA A 169 -28.47 7.90 -31.44
C ALA A 169 -27.28 7.12 -32.02
N GLN A 170 -26.39 6.66 -31.13
CA GLN A 170 -25.24 5.84 -31.51
C GLN A 170 -25.68 4.40 -31.82
N VAL A 171 -25.08 3.80 -32.84
CA VAL A 171 -25.41 2.47 -33.34
C VAL A 171 -24.16 1.58 -33.25
N LEU A 172 -24.32 0.32 -32.86
CA LEU A 172 -23.22 -0.65 -32.84
C LEU A 172 -22.75 -0.97 -34.26
N GLY A 173 -21.44 -0.98 -34.48
CA GLY A 173 -20.83 -1.37 -35.75
C GLY A 173 -20.84 -2.89 -35.94
N ARG A 174 -21.05 -3.35 -37.18
CA ARG A 174 -21.11 -4.79 -37.51
C ARG A 174 -19.81 -5.54 -37.15
N ASN A 175 -18.66 -4.87 -37.18
CA ASN A 175 -17.37 -5.47 -36.83
C ASN A 175 -17.28 -5.67 -35.31
N LEU A 176 -17.82 -4.73 -34.52
CA LEU A 176 -17.90 -4.86 -33.07
C LEU A 176 -18.88 -5.98 -32.64
N GLU A 177 -20.02 -6.10 -33.31
CA GLU A 177 -20.94 -7.24 -33.11
C GLU A 177 -20.26 -8.58 -33.43
N ALA A 178 -19.49 -8.66 -34.53
CA ALA A 178 -18.74 -9.86 -34.89
C ALA A 178 -17.66 -10.21 -33.84
N VAL A 179 -16.91 -9.23 -33.35
CA VAL A 179 -15.90 -9.40 -32.28
C VAL A 179 -16.53 -9.88 -30.97
N VAL A 180 -17.67 -9.33 -30.55
CA VAL A 180 -18.36 -9.78 -29.33
C VAL A 180 -18.89 -11.21 -29.47
N ASN A 181 -19.44 -11.59 -30.63
CA ASN A 181 -19.84 -12.97 -30.88
C ASN A 181 -18.63 -13.92 -30.89
N ARG A 182 -17.53 -13.55 -31.54
CA ARG A 182 -16.27 -14.32 -31.52
C ARG A 182 -15.72 -14.49 -30.10
N ALA A 183 -15.82 -13.48 -29.23
CA ALA A 183 -15.40 -13.57 -27.84
C ALA A 183 -16.28 -14.55 -27.01
N LEU A 184 -17.58 -14.64 -27.32
CA LEU A 184 -18.48 -15.66 -26.75
C LEU A 184 -18.12 -17.08 -27.22
N ASP A 185 -17.68 -17.24 -28.47
CA ASP A 185 -17.22 -18.53 -29.01
C ASP A 185 -15.83 -18.93 -28.48
N LEU A 186 -14.94 -17.95 -28.23
CA LEU A 186 -13.66 -18.20 -27.57
C LEU A 186 -13.87 -18.64 -26.12
N LYS A 187 -14.79 -18.00 -25.38
CA LYS A 187 -15.18 -18.40 -24.01
C LYS A 187 -15.59 -19.88 -23.95
N THR A 188 -16.40 -20.35 -24.89
CA THR A 188 -16.84 -21.77 -24.90
C THR A 188 -15.70 -22.72 -25.28
N LYS A 189 -14.83 -22.33 -26.23
CA LYS A 189 -13.61 -23.11 -26.59
C LYS A 189 -12.60 -23.22 -25.45
N MET A 190 -12.40 -22.15 -24.68
CA MET A 190 -11.50 -22.12 -23.51
C MET A 190 -12.17 -22.71 -22.24
N GLY A 191 -13.47 -23.03 -22.33
CA GLY A 191 -14.24 -23.73 -21.32
C GLY A 191 -14.52 -22.89 -20.06
N ASP A 192 -14.84 -21.61 -20.26
CA ASP A 192 -15.04 -20.58 -19.24
C ASP A 192 -16.51 -20.19 -19.01
N SER A 193 -16.79 -19.62 -17.84
CA SER A 193 -18.14 -19.17 -17.44
C SER A 193 -18.47 -17.75 -17.92
N PHE A 194 -17.47 -16.86 -18.03
CA PHE A 194 -17.66 -15.45 -18.41
C PHE A 194 -16.67 -15.01 -19.48
N VAL A 195 -17.09 -14.06 -20.33
CA VAL A 195 -16.21 -13.41 -21.32
C VAL A 195 -15.27 -12.46 -20.57
N SER A 196 -13.99 -12.82 -20.46
CA SER A 196 -12.94 -11.96 -19.93
C SER A 196 -12.37 -10.98 -20.97
N VAL A 197 -11.55 -10.04 -20.52
CA VAL A 197 -10.79 -9.11 -21.37
C VAL A 197 -9.89 -9.86 -22.38
N GLU A 198 -9.36 -11.03 -22.01
CA GLU A 198 -8.50 -11.86 -22.88
C GLU A 198 -9.24 -12.30 -24.14
N HIS A 199 -10.48 -12.78 -23.97
CA HIS A 199 -11.35 -13.22 -25.06
C HIS A 199 -11.68 -12.07 -26.01
N LEU A 200 -11.84 -10.84 -25.49
CA LEU A 200 -12.04 -9.64 -26.32
C LEU A 200 -10.78 -9.26 -27.10
N VAL A 201 -9.59 -9.31 -26.47
CA VAL A 201 -8.32 -8.98 -27.14
C VAL A 201 -7.96 -10.01 -28.22
N ILE A 202 -8.15 -11.30 -27.98
CA ILE A 202 -8.00 -12.34 -29.00
C ILE A 202 -9.04 -12.13 -30.12
N ALA A 203 -10.31 -11.88 -29.79
CA ALA A 203 -11.35 -11.65 -30.80
C ALA A 203 -11.10 -10.41 -31.68
N LEU A 204 -10.51 -9.34 -31.10
CA LEU A 204 -10.06 -8.13 -31.79
C LEU A 204 -8.83 -8.39 -32.69
N SER A 205 -7.96 -9.35 -32.36
CA SER A 205 -6.80 -9.68 -33.22
C SER A 205 -7.19 -10.25 -34.60
N GLU A 206 -8.41 -10.78 -34.72
CA GLU A 206 -9.01 -11.34 -35.95
C GLU A 206 -10.00 -10.33 -36.60
N GLU A 207 -9.83 -9.02 -36.35
CA GLU A 207 -10.66 -7.93 -36.88
C GLU A 207 -9.99 -7.32 -38.14
N PRO A 208 -10.54 -7.55 -39.36
CA PRO A 208 -9.82 -7.34 -40.62
C PRO A 208 -9.72 -5.88 -41.09
N ARG A 209 -10.47 -4.94 -40.49
CA ARG A 209 -10.55 -3.53 -40.94
C ARG A 209 -9.41 -2.69 -40.39
N PHE A 210 -9.07 -2.86 -39.12
CA PHE A 210 -8.09 -2.04 -38.43
C PHE A 210 -7.22 -2.85 -37.48
N VAL A 211 -7.81 -3.60 -36.54
CA VAL A 211 -7.04 -4.08 -35.38
C VAL A 211 -6.07 -5.21 -35.75
N GLU A 212 -6.43 -6.11 -36.67
CA GLU A 212 -5.50 -7.10 -37.23
C GLU A 212 -4.28 -6.42 -37.89
N SER A 213 -4.49 -5.33 -38.63
CA SER A 213 -3.42 -4.57 -39.28
C SER A 213 -2.50 -3.87 -38.27
N LEU A 214 -3.08 -3.29 -37.21
CA LEU A 214 -2.34 -2.65 -36.12
C LEU A 214 -1.50 -3.68 -35.36
N PHE A 215 -2.10 -4.82 -34.99
CA PHE A 215 -1.43 -5.86 -34.23
C PHE A 215 -0.27 -6.47 -35.02
N LYS A 216 -0.49 -6.79 -36.31
CA LYS A 216 0.59 -7.21 -37.23
C LYS A 216 1.71 -6.16 -37.34
N SER A 217 1.38 -4.87 -37.39
CA SER A 217 2.38 -3.79 -37.46
C SER A 217 3.24 -3.64 -36.21
N GLU A 218 2.81 -4.17 -35.07
CA GLU A 218 3.57 -4.25 -33.81
C GLU A 218 4.08 -5.67 -33.50
N GLY A 219 4.06 -6.56 -34.50
CA GLY A 219 4.61 -7.92 -34.38
C GLY A 219 3.80 -8.86 -33.48
N LEU A 220 2.55 -8.50 -33.14
CA LEU A 220 1.61 -9.37 -32.43
C LEU A 220 1.01 -10.38 -33.42
N THR A 221 1.24 -11.66 -33.17
CA THR A 221 0.53 -12.77 -33.84
C THR A 221 -0.45 -13.40 -32.87
N LYS A 222 -1.42 -14.16 -33.39
CA LYS A 222 -2.37 -14.89 -32.57
C LYS A 222 -1.66 -15.83 -31.58
N ASP A 223 -0.65 -16.56 -32.02
CA ASP A 223 0.11 -17.51 -31.19
C ASP A 223 0.80 -16.81 -30.01
N LYS A 224 1.30 -15.58 -30.21
CA LYS A 224 1.87 -14.76 -29.12
C LYS A 224 0.80 -14.28 -28.14
N LEU A 225 -0.40 -13.96 -28.61
CA LEU A 225 -1.51 -13.55 -27.75
C LEU A 225 -2.04 -14.73 -26.95
N ASP A 226 -2.23 -15.89 -27.59
CA ASP A 226 -2.66 -17.14 -26.94
C ASP A 226 -1.62 -17.61 -25.90
N GLN A 227 -0.31 -17.52 -26.21
CA GLN A 227 0.78 -17.77 -25.25
C GLN A 227 0.80 -16.74 -24.11
N ALA A 228 0.66 -15.44 -24.40
CA ALA A 228 0.64 -14.41 -23.36
C ALA A 228 -0.56 -14.53 -22.42
N VAL A 229 -1.71 -14.99 -22.94
CA VAL A 229 -2.87 -15.37 -22.14
C VAL A 229 -2.56 -16.59 -21.30
N GLN A 230 -2.05 -17.68 -21.89
CA GLN A 230 -1.66 -18.89 -21.14
C GLN A 230 -0.65 -18.58 -20.02
N ASP A 231 0.31 -17.69 -20.24
CA ASP A 231 1.32 -17.30 -19.27
C ASP A 231 0.81 -16.32 -18.18
N ILE A 232 -0.35 -15.67 -18.36
CA ILE A 232 -0.98 -14.81 -17.34
C ILE A 232 -2.02 -15.61 -16.54
N ARG A 233 -2.79 -16.43 -17.24
CA ARG A 233 -3.90 -17.22 -16.72
C ARG A 233 -3.46 -18.54 -16.07
N GLY A 234 -2.35 -19.12 -16.54
CA GLY A 234 -1.90 -20.45 -16.14
C GLY A 234 -2.96 -21.51 -16.40
N SER A 235 -3.19 -22.38 -15.41
CA SER A 235 -4.24 -23.41 -15.41
C SER A 235 -5.63 -22.90 -14.99
N ASN A 236 -5.77 -21.62 -14.62
CA ASN A 236 -6.98 -21.12 -13.97
C ASN A 236 -8.07 -20.70 -14.96
N LYS A 237 -9.33 -21.08 -14.67
CA LYS A 237 -10.49 -20.75 -15.50
C LYS A 237 -11.22 -19.52 -15.00
N VAL A 238 -11.88 -18.80 -15.91
CA VAL A 238 -12.74 -17.66 -15.63
C VAL A 238 -14.11 -18.17 -15.16
N THR A 239 -14.16 -18.59 -13.90
CA THR A 239 -15.37 -19.12 -13.23
C THR A 239 -16.21 -18.05 -12.52
N ASP A 240 -15.73 -16.81 -12.45
CA ASP A 240 -16.28 -15.72 -11.66
C ASP A 240 -16.28 -14.39 -12.45
N GLN A 241 -17.04 -13.39 -11.97
CA GLN A 241 -17.14 -12.08 -12.63
C GLN A 241 -15.92 -11.16 -12.39
N ASP A 242 -15.18 -11.34 -11.30
CA ASP A 242 -13.86 -10.72 -11.10
C ASP A 242 -12.75 -11.78 -11.00
N PRO A 243 -12.18 -12.21 -12.15
CA PRO A 243 -11.00 -13.07 -12.17
C PRO A 243 -9.70 -12.24 -12.04
N GLU A 244 -9.69 -10.94 -12.34
CA GLU A 244 -8.52 -10.06 -12.20
C GLU A 244 -8.19 -9.80 -10.71
N GLY A 245 -9.20 -9.86 -9.84
CA GLY A 245 -9.05 -10.00 -8.39
C GLY A 245 -8.22 -11.22 -7.99
N LYS A 246 -8.35 -12.34 -8.72
CA LYS A 246 -7.69 -13.63 -8.42
C LYS A 246 -6.33 -13.78 -9.11
N TYR A 247 -6.18 -13.42 -10.40
CA TYR A 247 -4.91 -13.48 -11.15
C TYR A 247 -3.79 -12.58 -10.60
N GLU A 248 -4.11 -11.68 -9.66
CA GLU A 248 -3.19 -10.72 -9.06
C GLU A 248 -3.11 -10.88 -7.54
N ALA A 249 -3.60 -11.97 -6.94
CA ALA A 249 -3.67 -12.10 -5.49
C ALA A 249 -2.28 -12.00 -4.84
N LEU A 250 -1.30 -12.74 -5.35
CA LEU A 250 0.09 -12.62 -4.88
C LEU A 250 0.66 -11.20 -5.03
N SER A 251 0.41 -10.50 -6.15
CA SER A 251 0.97 -9.15 -6.38
C SER A 251 0.21 -8.01 -5.70
N LYS A 252 -1.00 -8.28 -5.17
CA LYS A 252 -1.79 -7.37 -4.33
C LYS A 252 -1.47 -7.50 -2.84
N TYR A 253 -1.06 -8.68 -2.40
CA TYR A 253 -0.91 -9.02 -0.98
C TYR A 253 0.52 -9.44 -0.59
N ALA A 254 1.47 -9.42 -1.52
CA ALA A 254 2.89 -9.62 -1.24
C ALA A 254 3.78 -8.66 -2.06
N ARG A 255 4.91 -8.27 -1.47
CA ARG A 255 5.96 -7.43 -2.06
C ARG A 255 7.10 -8.30 -2.58
N ASP A 256 7.45 -8.19 -3.85
CA ASP A 256 8.61 -8.88 -4.42
C ASP A 256 9.92 -8.23 -3.94
N LEU A 257 10.59 -8.89 -2.99
CA LEU A 257 11.90 -8.46 -2.48
C LEU A 257 13.00 -8.65 -3.54
N THR A 258 12.90 -9.68 -4.37
CA THR A 258 13.85 -9.90 -5.48
C THR A 258 13.71 -8.85 -6.59
N GLN A 259 12.53 -8.30 -6.84
CA GLN A 259 12.36 -7.12 -7.69
C GLN A 259 12.92 -5.87 -7.01
N ALA A 260 12.58 -5.63 -5.74
CA ALA A 260 13.09 -4.48 -4.99
C ALA A 260 14.64 -4.47 -4.88
N ALA A 261 15.28 -5.64 -4.84
CA ALA A 261 16.72 -5.80 -4.91
C ALA A 261 17.29 -5.45 -6.30
N ARG A 262 16.66 -5.91 -7.40
CA ARG A 262 17.05 -5.52 -8.78
C ARG A 262 16.91 -4.01 -9.02
N GLU A 263 15.93 -3.38 -8.39
CA GLU A 263 15.67 -1.94 -8.45
C GLU A 263 16.54 -1.11 -7.49
N GLY A 264 17.45 -1.74 -6.72
CA GLY A 264 18.34 -1.08 -5.76
C GLY A 264 17.64 -0.49 -4.53
N LYS A 265 16.35 -0.76 -4.33
CA LYS A 265 15.52 -0.12 -3.30
C LYS A 265 15.80 -0.64 -1.90
N LEU A 266 16.10 -1.93 -1.75
CA LEU A 266 16.42 -2.54 -0.45
C LEU A 266 17.71 -1.92 0.15
N ASP A 267 17.78 -1.86 1.48
CA ASP A 267 18.94 -1.34 2.20
C ASP A 267 20.11 -2.33 2.20
N PRO A 268 21.37 -1.85 2.25
CA PRO A 268 22.54 -2.73 2.27
C PRO A 268 22.57 -3.57 3.56
N VAL A 269 22.50 -4.89 3.43
CA VAL A 269 22.47 -5.81 4.58
C VAL A 269 23.89 -6.14 5.03
N ILE A 270 24.19 -5.84 6.29
CA ILE A 270 25.56 -5.82 6.83
C ILE A 270 25.65 -6.75 8.04
N GLY A 271 26.65 -7.63 8.05
CA GLY A 271 26.96 -8.48 9.22
C GLY A 271 25.97 -9.60 9.52
N ARG A 272 25.15 -10.03 8.54
CA ARG A 272 24.17 -11.13 8.65
C ARG A 272 24.46 -12.32 7.73
N ASP A 273 25.74 -12.49 7.37
CA ASP A 273 26.16 -13.45 6.35
C ASP A 273 26.01 -14.92 6.77
N GLU A 274 26.06 -15.21 8.08
CA GLU A 274 25.91 -16.58 8.59
C GLU A 274 24.44 -17.01 8.59
N GLU A 275 23.53 -16.11 8.99
CA GLU A 275 22.09 -16.32 8.99
C GLU A 275 21.56 -16.45 7.57
N ILE A 276 22.01 -15.59 6.64
CA ILE A 276 21.65 -15.69 5.22
C ILE A 276 22.19 -17.00 4.63
N ARG A 277 23.46 -17.37 4.87
CA ARG A 277 24.05 -18.65 4.45
C ARG A 277 23.30 -19.85 5.03
N ARG A 278 22.84 -19.75 6.28
CA ARG A 278 22.02 -20.77 6.95
C ARG A 278 20.63 -20.90 6.33
N CYS A 279 19.96 -19.79 5.98
CA CYS A 279 18.70 -19.83 5.23
C CYS A 279 18.88 -20.45 3.84
N ILE A 280 19.95 -20.09 3.11
CA ILE A 280 20.32 -20.71 1.83
C ILE A 280 20.50 -22.23 1.98
N GLN A 281 21.25 -22.66 2.99
CA GLN A 281 21.46 -24.08 3.29
C GLN A 281 20.13 -24.80 3.56
N ILE A 282 19.24 -24.21 4.36
CA ILE A 282 17.95 -24.79 4.73
C ILE A 282 17.01 -24.90 3.53
N LEU A 283 16.83 -23.83 2.76
CA LEU A 283 15.98 -23.81 1.57
C LEU A 283 16.45 -24.81 0.50
N SER A 284 17.73 -25.16 0.49
CA SER A 284 18.31 -26.17 -0.41
C SER A 284 18.06 -27.63 0.02
N ARG A 285 17.49 -27.88 1.22
CA ARG A 285 17.22 -29.24 1.72
C ARG A 285 15.99 -29.89 1.05
N ARG A 286 15.96 -31.23 1.05
CA ARG A 286 14.79 -32.05 0.70
C ARG A 286 13.74 -32.13 1.82
N SER A 287 14.15 -31.93 3.08
CA SER A 287 13.27 -32.01 4.26
C SER A 287 13.75 -31.04 5.36
N LYS A 288 12.83 -30.59 6.22
CA LYS A 288 13.02 -29.43 7.13
C LYS A 288 13.64 -28.24 6.36
N ASN A 289 12.97 -27.85 5.27
CA ASN A 289 13.46 -26.94 4.23
C ASN A 289 12.86 -25.53 4.28
N ASN A 290 12.04 -25.23 5.29
CA ASN A 290 11.52 -23.88 5.55
C ASN A 290 12.28 -23.31 6.76
N PRO A 291 13.14 -22.27 6.62
CA PRO A 291 13.80 -21.66 7.77
C PRO A 291 12.82 -20.82 8.59
N VAL A 292 13.03 -20.76 9.91
CA VAL A 292 12.36 -19.80 10.79
C VAL A 292 13.42 -18.98 11.51
N LEU A 293 13.38 -17.67 11.28
CA LEU A 293 14.19 -16.65 11.94
C LEU A 293 13.60 -16.41 13.34
N ILE A 294 14.33 -16.82 14.36
CA ILE A 294 13.96 -16.67 15.77
C ILE A 294 14.89 -15.66 16.41
N GLY A 295 14.30 -14.61 16.97
CA GLY A 295 15.01 -13.55 17.67
C GLY A 295 14.01 -12.48 18.11
N GLU A 296 14.46 -11.52 18.90
CA GLU A 296 13.58 -10.48 19.43
C GLU A 296 13.11 -9.47 18.36
N PRO A 297 12.12 -8.62 18.65
CA PRO A 297 11.79 -7.48 17.78
C PRO A 297 13.01 -6.57 17.59
N GLY A 298 13.11 -5.91 16.44
CA GLY A 298 14.19 -4.94 16.16
C GLY A 298 15.56 -5.53 15.77
N VAL A 299 15.84 -6.83 15.99
CA VAL A 299 17.17 -7.42 15.66
C VAL A 299 17.50 -7.52 14.17
N GLY A 300 16.56 -7.19 13.28
CA GLY A 300 16.77 -7.23 11.83
C GLY A 300 16.43 -8.56 11.14
N LYS A 301 15.44 -9.31 11.65
CA LYS A 301 14.94 -10.56 11.02
C LYS A 301 14.53 -10.33 9.55
N THR A 302 13.80 -9.25 9.27
CA THR A 302 13.38 -8.85 7.92
C THR A 302 14.59 -8.56 7.01
N ALA A 303 15.66 -7.96 7.55
CA ALA A 303 16.90 -7.70 6.80
C ALA A 303 17.62 -9.00 6.38
N VAL A 304 17.51 -10.11 7.14
CA VAL A 304 18.02 -11.42 6.69
C VAL A 304 17.28 -11.92 5.45
N ALA A 305 15.97 -11.66 5.34
CA ALA A 305 15.19 -11.99 4.14
C ALA A 305 15.52 -11.07 2.96
N GLU A 306 15.72 -9.76 3.20
CA GLU A 306 16.13 -8.81 2.17
C GLU A 306 17.55 -9.09 1.65
N GLY A 307 18.49 -9.45 2.53
CA GLY A 307 19.85 -9.86 2.15
C GLY A 307 19.88 -11.18 1.37
N LEU A 308 18.95 -12.11 1.66
CA LEU A 308 18.73 -13.29 0.82
C LEU A 308 18.21 -12.90 -0.57
N ALA A 309 17.29 -11.95 -0.69
CA ALA A 309 16.84 -11.46 -1.99
C ALA A 309 17.97 -10.81 -2.80
N GLN A 310 18.84 -10.03 -2.15
CA GLN A 310 20.05 -9.44 -2.77
C GLN A 310 20.98 -10.53 -3.30
N ARG A 311 21.26 -11.59 -2.53
CA ARG A 311 22.09 -12.73 -2.98
C ARG A 311 21.45 -13.54 -4.11
N ILE A 312 20.14 -13.74 -4.11
CA ILE A 312 19.44 -14.40 -5.23
C ILE A 312 19.58 -13.57 -6.52
N VAL A 313 19.58 -12.23 -6.42
CA VAL A 313 19.73 -11.32 -7.57
C VAL A 313 21.17 -11.22 -8.07
N SER A 314 22.17 -11.23 -7.17
CA SER A 314 23.59 -11.27 -7.55
C SER A 314 24.06 -12.65 -8.03
N ASN A 315 23.23 -13.69 -7.88
CA ASN A 315 23.54 -15.10 -8.10
C ASN A 315 24.56 -15.70 -7.10
N ASP A 316 24.73 -15.09 -5.92
CA ASP A 316 25.46 -15.68 -4.78
C ASP A 316 24.60 -16.71 -4.03
N VAL A 317 24.05 -17.67 -4.79
CA VAL A 317 23.23 -18.78 -4.29
C VAL A 317 23.49 -20.06 -5.10
N PRO A 318 23.35 -21.26 -4.49
CA PRO A 318 23.40 -22.52 -5.24
C PRO A 318 22.33 -22.58 -6.35
N GLU A 319 22.59 -23.35 -7.41
CA GLU A 319 21.67 -23.58 -8.54
C GLU A 319 20.23 -23.85 -8.10
N ALA A 320 20.06 -24.61 -7.00
CA ALA A 320 18.77 -24.93 -6.42
C ALA A 320 17.91 -23.69 -6.07
N LEU A 321 18.50 -22.52 -5.79
CA LEU A 321 17.81 -21.26 -5.47
C LEU A 321 17.95 -20.19 -6.56
N LEU A 322 18.76 -20.43 -7.59
CA LEU A 322 19.03 -19.48 -8.66
C LEU A 322 17.75 -19.20 -9.48
N GLY A 323 17.49 -17.93 -9.79
CA GLY A 323 16.31 -17.50 -10.55
C GLY A 323 14.97 -17.62 -9.82
N ARG A 324 14.94 -17.98 -8.52
CA ARG A 324 13.72 -17.92 -7.69
C ARG A 324 13.31 -16.47 -7.40
N THR A 325 12.06 -16.26 -6.99
CA THR A 325 11.60 -14.98 -6.43
C THR A 325 11.28 -15.11 -4.94
N LEU A 326 11.58 -14.06 -4.17
CA LEU A 326 11.26 -13.97 -2.75
C LEU A 326 10.17 -12.91 -2.54
N MET A 327 9.00 -13.36 -2.08
CA MET A 327 7.81 -12.54 -1.89
C MET A 327 7.55 -12.35 -0.39
N ALA A 328 7.53 -11.11 0.12
CA ALA A 328 7.16 -10.81 1.50
C ALA A 328 5.64 -10.60 1.62
N LEU A 329 4.96 -11.39 2.44
CA LEU A 329 3.53 -11.29 2.68
C LEU A 329 3.18 -10.02 3.46
N ASP A 330 2.29 -9.19 2.93
CA ASP A 330 1.78 -8.01 3.64
C ASP A 330 0.45 -8.34 4.35
N MET A 331 0.57 -8.62 5.65
CA MET A 331 -0.57 -8.83 6.54
C MET A 331 -1.48 -7.60 6.62
N GLY A 332 -0.93 -6.39 6.53
CA GLY A 332 -1.68 -5.14 6.49
C GLY A 332 -2.62 -5.07 5.29
N SER A 333 -2.11 -5.33 4.08
CA SER A 333 -2.93 -5.36 2.85
C SER A 333 -3.94 -6.51 2.82
N LEU A 334 -3.64 -7.66 3.44
CA LEU A 334 -4.62 -8.75 3.59
C LEU A 334 -5.82 -8.34 4.47
N ILE A 335 -5.55 -7.69 5.60
CA ILE A 335 -6.55 -7.22 6.58
C ILE A 335 -7.30 -5.98 6.05
N ALA A 336 -6.62 -5.10 5.31
CA ALA A 336 -7.17 -3.85 4.80
C ALA A 336 -8.43 -4.07 3.96
N GLY A 337 -9.55 -3.48 4.39
CA GLY A 337 -10.83 -3.61 3.69
C GLY A 337 -11.40 -5.03 3.67
N ALA A 338 -10.98 -5.94 4.55
CA ALA A 338 -11.76 -7.13 4.89
C ALA A 338 -12.81 -6.73 5.94
N LYS A 339 -14.09 -6.81 5.59
CA LYS A 339 -15.24 -6.59 6.49
C LYS A 339 -15.64 -7.87 7.23
N TYR A 340 -15.33 -9.03 6.65
CA TYR A 340 -15.68 -10.34 7.18
C TYR A 340 -14.44 -11.26 7.19
N ARG A 341 -14.31 -12.13 8.21
CA ARG A 341 -13.14 -13.03 8.36
C ARG A 341 -12.89 -13.91 7.13
N GLY A 342 -13.96 -14.43 6.52
CA GLY A 342 -13.86 -15.23 5.29
C GLY A 342 -13.19 -14.49 4.12
N GLU A 343 -13.32 -13.16 4.02
CA GLU A 343 -12.65 -12.38 2.98
C GLU A 343 -11.13 -12.37 3.17
N PHE A 344 -10.64 -12.35 4.41
CA PHE A 344 -9.21 -12.48 4.72
C PHE A 344 -8.72 -13.91 4.42
N GLU A 345 -9.48 -14.93 4.83
CA GLU A 345 -9.13 -16.34 4.60
C GLU A 345 -9.09 -16.67 3.10
N ASP A 346 -10.05 -16.21 2.29
CA ASP A 346 -10.04 -16.44 0.84
C ASP A 346 -8.93 -15.65 0.11
N ARG A 347 -8.58 -14.43 0.56
CA ARG A 347 -7.40 -13.70 0.04
C ARG A 347 -6.10 -14.46 0.31
N LEU A 348 -5.88 -14.87 1.57
CA LEU A 348 -4.68 -15.60 1.96
C LEU A 348 -4.60 -16.97 1.27
N LYS A 349 -5.73 -17.67 1.11
CA LYS A 349 -5.85 -18.92 0.36
C LYS A 349 -5.53 -18.75 -1.12
N ALA A 350 -5.90 -17.62 -1.74
CA ALA A 350 -5.48 -17.30 -3.11
C ALA A 350 -3.94 -17.10 -3.18
N VAL A 351 -3.35 -16.32 -2.28
CA VAL A 351 -1.88 -16.14 -2.22
C VAL A 351 -1.14 -17.46 -2.01
N ILE A 352 -1.60 -18.31 -1.08
CA ILE A 352 -1.02 -19.65 -0.84
C ILE A 352 -1.13 -20.51 -2.10
N LYS A 353 -2.26 -20.46 -2.81
CA LYS A 353 -2.49 -21.21 -4.06
C LYS A 353 -1.54 -20.74 -5.16
N ASP A 354 -1.38 -19.44 -5.38
CA ASP A 354 -0.44 -18.90 -6.38
C ASP A 354 1.00 -19.38 -6.11
N VAL A 355 1.41 -19.39 -4.84
CA VAL A 355 2.75 -19.87 -4.43
C VAL A 355 2.90 -21.38 -4.63
N THR A 356 1.87 -22.20 -4.37
CA THR A 356 1.96 -23.66 -4.63
C THR A 356 1.90 -23.99 -6.13
N GLU A 357 1.06 -23.31 -6.93
CA GLU A 357 1.03 -23.46 -8.39
C GLU A 357 2.35 -23.03 -9.06
N SER A 358 3.15 -22.17 -8.41
CA SER A 358 4.51 -21.84 -8.85
C SER A 358 5.51 -23.01 -8.84
N ASN A 359 5.13 -24.17 -8.28
CA ASN A 359 5.98 -25.35 -8.10
C ASN A 359 7.29 -25.03 -7.36
N GLY A 360 7.22 -24.11 -6.40
CA GLY A 360 8.35 -23.68 -5.57
C GLY A 360 9.33 -22.70 -6.23
N LYS A 361 9.03 -22.18 -7.44
CA LYS A 361 9.80 -21.05 -8.00
C LYS A 361 9.74 -19.81 -7.10
N ILE A 362 8.62 -19.65 -6.40
CA ILE A 362 8.38 -18.58 -5.44
C ILE A 362 8.68 -19.11 -4.02
N VAL A 363 9.36 -18.29 -3.22
CA VAL A 363 9.52 -18.49 -1.77
C VAL A 363 8.76 -17.38 -1.06
N LEU A 364 7.91 -17.74 -0.10
CA LEU A 364 7.11 -16.77 0.67
C LEU A 364 7.79 -16.43 1.99
N PHE A 365 8.21 -15.18 2.19
CA PHE A 365 8.56 -14.65 3.50
C PHE A 365 7.29 -14.24 4.25
N ILE A 366 7.12 -14.73 5.48
CA ILE A 366 6.03 -14.39 6.38
C ILE A 366 6.66 -13.82 7.65
N ASP A 367 6.60 -12.50 7.82
CA ASP A 367 6.92 -11.90 9.10
C ASP A 367 5.82 -12.23 10.13
N GLU A 368 6.18 -12.26 11.41
CA GLU A 368 5.30 -12.68 12.51
C GLU A 368 4.48 -13.95 12.21
N ILE A 369 5.12 -15.02 11.70
CA ILE A 369 4.44 -16.24 11.20
C ILE A 369 3.51 -16.91 12.23
N HIS A 370 3.73 -16.66 13.53
CA HIS A 370 2.85 -17.09 14.60
C HIS A 370 1.43 -16.49 14.51
N THR A 371 1.24 -15.31 13.91
CA THR A 371 -0.08 -14.67 13.73
C THR A 371 -0.98 -15.53 12.84
N VAL A 372 -0.40 -16.09 11.79
CA VAL A 372 -1.08 -16.95 10.79
C VAL A 372 -1.29 -18.38 11.30
N VAL A 373 -0.57 -18.79 12.36
CA VAL A 373 -0.52 -20.19 12.86
C VAL A 373 -1.19 -20.38 14.22
N GLY A 374 -1.15 -19.38 15.11
CA GLY A 374 -1.37 -19.53 16.55
C GLY A 374 -2.76 -19.16 17.09
N ALA A 375 -3.67 -18.66 16.25
CA ALA A 375 -4.94 -18.09 16.69
C ALA A 375 -5.89 -19.09 17.41
N GLY A 376 -5.80 -20.38 17.10
CA GLY A 376 -6.75 -21.41 17.55
C GLY A 376 -6.86 -21.66 19.06
N ALA A 377 -6.01 -21.04 19.89
CA ALA A 377 -6.05 -21.23 21.35
C ALA A 377 -6.97 -20.25 22.09
N ASN A 378 -7.04 -18.97 21.67
CA ASN A 378 -7.61 -17.87 22.47
C ASN A 378 -8.57 -16.96 21.67
N GLY A 379 -9.47 -17.52 20.84
CA GLY A 379 -10.63 -16.82 20.27
C GLY A 379 -10.32 -15.58 19.39
N GLY A 380 -9.07 -15.42 18.95
CA GLY A 380 -8.54 -14.16 18.43
C GLY A 380 -8.45 -14.10 16.91
N ALA A 381 -9.30 -13.27 16.31
CA ALA A 381 -9.17 -12.69 14.96
C ALA A 381 -9.08 -13.62 13.72
N MET A 382 -8.07 -14.49 13.57
CA MET A 382 -7.62 -15.03 12.27
C MET A 382 -7.12 -16.50 12.32
N ASP A 383 -7.98 -17.50 12.13
CA ASP A 383 -7.58 -18.93 12.13
C ASP A 383 -7.11 -19.44 10.75
N ALA A 384 -6.04 -18.84 10.25
CA ALA A 384 -5.39 -19.25 9.00
C ALA A 384 -4.55 -20.55 9.13
N GLY A 385 -4.34 -21.06 10.35
CA GLY A 385 -3.47 -22.20 10.61
C GLY A 385 -3.93 -23.47 9.88
N ASN A 386 -5.25 -23.64 9.75
CA ASN A 386 -5.86 -24.77 9.04
C ASN A 386 -5.63 -24.75 7.52
N LEU A 387 -5.36 -23.58 6.93
CA LEU A 387 -5.00 -23.44 5.51
C LEU A 387 -3.53 -23.77 5.26
N LEU A 388 -2.63 -23.34 6.15
CA LEU A 388 -1.19 -23.55 6.01
C LEU A 388 -0.74 -24.99 6.34
N LYS A 389 -1.27 -25.59 7.41
CA LYS A 389 -0.82 -26.91 7.91
C LYS A 389 -0.83 -28.03 6.84
N PRO A 390 -1.85 -28.17 5.97
CA PRO A 390 -1.83 -29.19 4.91
C PRO A 390 -0.75 -28.93 3.84
N MET A 391 -0.55 -27.67 3.43
CA MET A 391 0.38 -27.29 2.35
C MET A 391 1.84 -27.42 2.80
N LEU A 392 2.14 -26.98 4.03
CA LEU A 392 3.41 -27.20 4.70
C LEU A 392 3.63 -28.70 4.95
N GLY A 393 2.59 -29.42 5.41
CA GLY A 393 2.61 -30.85 5.68
C GLY A 393 3.01 -31.67 4.45
N ARG A 394 2.49 -31.37 3.27
CA ARG A 394 2.90 -32.02 2.01
C ARG A 394 4.22 -31.51 1.42
N GLY A 395 4.70 -30.34 1.85
CA GLY A 395 5.96 -29.74 1.38
C GLY A 395 5.84 -28.97 0.06
N GLU A 396 4.60 -28.68 -0.37
CA GLU A 396 4.28 -27.92 -1.57
C GLU A 396 4.58 -26.41 -1.38
N LEU A 397 4.39 -25.91 -0.15
CA LEU A 397 4.67 -24.53 0.21
C LEU A 397 6.09 -24.37 0.77
N ARG A 398 6.91 -23.57 0.08
CA ARG A 398 8.23 -23.11 0.54
C ARG A 398 8.11 -21.71 1.15
N CYS A 399 8.49 -21.57 2.41
CA CYS A 399 8.42 -20.29 3.11
C CYS A 399 9.59 -20.07 4.08
N ILE A 400 9.79 -18.79 4.42
CA ILE A 400 10.67 -18.30 5.48
C ILE A 400 9.77 -17.64 6.51
N GLY A 401 9.80 -18.10 7.75
CA GLY A 401 9.06 -17.45 8.85
C GLY A 401 9.97 -16.53 9.67
N ALA A 402 9.41 -15.50 10.28
CA ALA A 402 10.04 -14.77 11.39
C ALA A 402 9.10 -14.69 12.61
N THR A 403 9.66 -14.80 13.83
CA THR A 403 8.90 -14.83 15.10
C THR A 403 9.84 -14.58 16.29
N THR A 404 9.32 -14.41 17.52
CA THR A 404 10.09 -14.45 18.77
C THR A 404 10.25 -15.89 19.30
N LEU A 405 11.16 -16.09 20.27
CA LEU A 405 11.42 -17.41 20.84
C LEU A 405 10.21 -18.02 21.56
N ASP A 406 9.46 -17.20 22.29
CA ASP A 406 8.32 -17.68 23.07
C ASP A 406 7.09 -17.97 22.21
N GLU A 407 6.87 -17.21 21.13
CA GLU A 407 5.88 -17.55 20.10
C GLU A 407 6.20 -18.88 19.42
N TYR A 408 7.46 -19.10 19.04
CA TYR A 408 7.90 -20.37 18.44
C TYR A 408 7.57 -21.54 19.37
N ARG A 409 7.99 -21.45 20.64
CA ARG A 409 7.71 -22.46 21.68
C ARG A 409 6.22 -22.66 21.95
N LYS A 410 5.41 -21.61 21.81
CA LYS A 410 3.98 -21.63 22.12
C LYS A 410 3.12 -22.17 20.98
N TYR A 411 3.50 -21.90 19.72
CA TYR A 411 2.64 -22.11 18.55
C TYR A 411 3.22 -23.03 17.45
N ILE A 412 4.55 -23.16 17.35
CA ILE A 412 5.21 -23.94 16.28
C ILE A 412 5.82 -25.23 16.83
N GLU A 413 6.58 -25.14 17.92
CA GLU A 413 7.27 -26.27 18.55
C GLU A 413 6.30 -27.33 19.11
N LYS A 414 5.11 -26.90 19.52
CA LYS A 414 4.03 -27.77 20.03
C LYS A 414 3.20 -28.45 18.94
N ASP A 415 3.42 -28.15 17.66
CA ASP A 415 2.72 -28.78 16.53
C ASP A 415 3.66 -29.71 15.74
N PRO A 416 3.54 -31.04 15.90
CA PRO A 416 4.39 -32.00 15.20
C PRO A 416 4.25 -32.02 13.67
N ALA A 417 3.26 -31.35 13.07
CA ALA A 417 3.20 -31.17 11.62
C ALA A 417 4.13 -30.03 11.16
N LEU A 418 4.24 -28.97 11.96
CA LEU A 418 5.05 -27.79 11.66
C LEU A 418 6.53 -27.98 12.06
N GLU A 419 6.78 -28.54 13.24
CA GLU A 419 8.13 -28.86 13.76
C GLU A 419 8.91 -29.80 12.81
N ARG A 420 8.20 -30.65 12.06
CA ARG A 420 8.75 -31.54 11.01
C ARG A 420 8.98 -30.88 9.65
N ARG A 421 8.73 -29.58 9.50
CA ARG A 421 8.86 -28.82 8.24
C ARG A 421 9.73 -27.58 8.39
N PHE A 422 9.69 -26.95 9.55
CA PHE A 422 10.54 -25.83 9.88
C PHE A 422 11.92 -26.25 10.40
N GLN A 423 12.89 -25.34 10.25
CA GLN A 423 14.22 -25.44 10.83
C GLN A 423 14.59 -24.09 11.45
N GLN A 424 14.93 -24.09 12.74
CA GLN A 424 15.30 -22.89 13.49
C GLN A 424 16.60 -22.27 12.94
N VAL A 425 16.61 -20.94 12.87
CA VAL A 425 17.76 -20.07 12.64
C VAL A 425 17.67 -18.97 13.69
N TYR A 426 18.62 -18.92 14.62
CA TYR A 426 18.68 -17.85 15.61
C TYR A 426 19.26 -16.58 14.97
N VAL A 427 18.69 -15.43 15.30
CA VAL A 427 19.11 -14.10 14.83
C VAL A 427 19.33 -13.24 16.06
N ASP A 428 20.54 -13.32 16.63
CA ASP A 428 20.88 -12.63 17.87
C ASP A 428 21.09 -11.12 17.66
N GLN A 429 21.00 -10.35 18.73
CA GLN A 429 21.32 -8.91 18.74
C GLN A 429 22.80 -8.71 18.30
N PRO A 430 23.09 -7.80 17.36
CA PRO A 430 24.48 -7.49 16.99
C PRO A 430 25.15 -6.73 18.14
N SER A 431 26.46 -6.97 18.31
CA SER A 431 27.28 -6.20 19.24
C SER A 431 27.35 -4.71 18.85
N VAL A 432 27.74 -3.85 19.79
CA VAL A 432 27.91 -2.41 19.54
C VAL A 432 28.85 -2.13 18.33
N PRO A 433 30.03 -2.77 18.18
CA PRO A 433 30.88 -2.57 16.98
C PRO A 433 30.24 -3.04 15.67
N GLN A 434 29.45 -4.12 15.68
CA GLN A 434 28.67 -4.55 14.51
C GLN A 434 27.56 -3.53 14.19
N THR A 435 26.89 -2.99 15.21
CA THR A 435 25.87 -1.95 15.05
C THR A 435 26.45 -0.68 14.45
N VAL A 436 27.61 -0.20 14.92
CA VAL A 436 28.33 0.93 14.29
C VAL A 436 28.65 0.63 12.82
N SER A 437 28.98 -0.62 12.49
CA SER A 437 29.24 -1.04 11.11
C SER A 437 27.98 -1.04 10.23
N ILE A 438 26.82 -1.44 10.78
CA ILE A 438 25.51 -1.33 10.12
C ILE A 438 25.17 0.15 9.89
N LEU A 439 25.24 0.98 10.93
CA LEU A 439 24.97 2.43 10.86
C LEU A 439 25.85 3.14 9.81
N ARG A 440 27.14 2.80 9.73
CA ARG A 440 28.08 3.35 8.74
C ARG A 440 27.65 3.06 7.30
N GLY A 441 27.12 1.87 7.01
CA GLY A 441 26.62 1.52 5.69
C GLY A 441 25.23 2.07 5.36
N LEU A 442 24.40 2.33 6.37
CA LEU A 442 23.13 3.03 6.20
C LEU A 442 23.29 4.57 6.08
N ARG A 443 24.39 5.13 6.59
CA ARG A 443 24.65 6.58 6.68
C ARG A 443 24.28 7.35 5.42
N GLU A 444 24.77 6.92 4.25
CA GLU A 444 24.55 7.63 2.98
C GLU A 444 23.06 7.79 2.65
N ARG A 445 22.23 6.78 2.95
CA ARG A 445 20.78 6.84 2.74
C ARG A 445 20.11 7.83 3.68
N TYR A 446 20.49 7.85 4.96
CA TYR A 446 19.97 8.81 5.93
C TYR A 446 20.43 10.26 5.65
N GLU A 447 21.69 10.46 5.24
CA GLU A 447 22.19 11.77 4.81
C GLU A 447 21.41 12.30 3.59
N VAL A 448 21.16 11.45 2.58
CA VAL A 448 20.38 11.84 1.38
C VAL A 448 18.89 12.06 1.70
N HIS A 449 18.29 11.23 2.56
CA HIS A 449 16.88 11.38 2.96
C HIS A 449 16.64 12.67 3.77
N HIS A 450 17.54 12.99 4.69
CA HIS A 450 17.40 14.15 5.57
C HIS A 450 18.02 15.44 5.03
N GLY A 451 18.99 15.36 4.12
CA GLY A 451 19.74 16.53 3.65
C GLY A 451 20.72 17.05 4.71
N VAL A 452 21.24 16.17 5.57
CA VAL A 452 22.17 16.50 6.65
C VAL A 452 23.45 15.65 6.54
N ARG A 453 24.51 16.01 7.28
CA ARG A 453 25.72 15.18 7.41
C ARG A 453 25.78 14.54 8.80
N ILE A 454 26.17 13.28 8.85
CA ILE A 454 26.20 12.47 10.07
C ILE A 454 27.65 12.06 10.35
N SER A 455 28.23 12.61 11.43
CA SER A 455 29.60 12.31 11.81
C SER A 455 29.77 10.86 12.26
N ASP A 456 30.95 10.29 12.03
CA ASP A 456 31.24 8.92 12.47
C ASP A 456 31.17 8.77 14.00
N SER A 457 31.57 9.81 14.74
CA SER A 457 31.43 9.88 16.20
C SER A 457 29.97 9.84 16.65
N ALA A 458 29.02 10.47 15.93
CA ALA A 458 27.60 10.38 16.25
C ALA A 458 27.06 8.96 16.08
N LEU A 459 27.56 8.20 15.09
CA LEU A 459 27.18 6.78 14.91
C LEU A 459 27.72 5.89 16.03
N VAL A 460 28.94 6.17 16.53
CA VAL A 460 29.52 5.46 17.68
C VAL A 460 28.72 5.76 18.94
N GLU A 461 28.49 7.04 19.26
CA GLU A 461 27.70 7.43 20.44
C GLU A 461 26.26 6.91 20.35
N ALA A 462 25.61 6.95 19.18
CA ALA A 462 24.26 6.42 19.03
C ALA A 462 24.17 4.92 19.37
N ALA A 463 25.14 4.12 18.92
CA ALA A 463 25.19 2.69 19.26
C ALA A 463 25.51 2.45 20.75
N VAL A 464 26.43 3.22 21.35
CA VAL A 464 26.82 3.08 22.76
C VAL A 464 25.72 3.54 23.72
N LEU A 465 25.10 4.69 23.46
CA LEU A 465 24.08 5.29 24.33
C LEU A 465 22.75 4.53 24.24
N SER A 466 22.31 4.14 23.03
CA SER A 466 21.09 3.33 22.90
C SER A 466 21.24 1.96 23.54
N ASP A 467 22.40 1.30 23.44
CA ASP A 467 22.61 0.02 24.12
C ASP A 467 22.61 0.16 25.65
N ARG A 468 23.24 1.21 26.17
CA ARG A 468 23.38 1.44 27.61
C ARG A 468 22.10 1.93 28.30
N TYR A 469 21.27 2.74 27.63
CA TYR A 469 20.17 3.47 28.28
C TYR A 469 18.76 3.04 27.81
N ILE A 470 18.62 2.38 26.66
CA ILE A 470 17.34 1.87 26.16
C ILE A 470 17.35 0.34 26.30
N ALA A 471 16.87 -0.16 27.43
CA ALA A 471 16.97 -1.57 27.82
C ALA A 471 15.78 -2.45 27.39
N ASP A 472 14.69 -1.83 26.93
CA ASP A 472 13.45 -2.45 26.46
C ASP A 472 13.46 -2.78 24.95
N ARG A 473 14.44 -2.25 24.20
CA ARG A 473 14.64 -2.49 22.77
C ARG A 473 16.02 -3.08 22.49
N PHE A 474 16.15 -3.73 21.33
CA PHE A 474 17.34 -4.44 20.90
C PHE A 474 18.05 -3.69 19.76
N LEU A 475 19.36 -3.85 19.65
CA LEU A 475 20.11 -3.39 18.47
C LEU A 475 19.76 -4.26 17.24
N PRO A 476 19.89 -3.75 16.00
CA PRO A 476 20.31 -2.39 15.65
C PRO A 476 19.18 -1.34 15.70
N ASP A 477 17.91 -1.77 15.75
CA ASP A 477 16.70 -0.91 15.70
C ASP A 477 16.80 0.36 16.54
N LYS A 478 17.00 0.26 17.86
CA LYS A 478 17.09 1.42 18.77
C LYS A 478 18.24 2.39 18.48
N ALA A 479 19.28 1.96 17.75
CA ALA A 479 20.39 2.83 17.37
C ALA A 479 20.14 3.51 16.01
N ILE A 480 19.43 2.84 15.10
CA ILE A 480 18.98 3.40 13.83
C ILE A 480 17.94 4.51 14.11
N ASP A 481 16.95 4.21 14.95
CA ASP A 481 15.89 5.11 15.40
C ASP A 481 16.45 6.40 16.04
N LEU A 482 17.47 6.28 16.90
CA LEU A 482 18.14 7.43 17.52
C LEU A 482 18.87 8.33 16.49
N VAL A 483 19.45 7.74 15.44
CA VAL A 483 20.10 8.50 14.35
C VAL A 483 19.07 9.15 13.43
N ASP A 484 17.95 8.47 13.16
CA ASP A 484 16.86 8.98 12.32
C ASP A 484 16.15 10.18 12.98
N GLU A 485 15.78 10.06 14.25
CA GLU A 485 15.18 11.15 15.05
C GLU A 485 16.13 12.35 15.18
N ALA A 486 17.43 12.12 15.42
CA ALA A 486 18.42 13.18 15.49
C ALA A 486 18.60 13.92 14.14
N ALA A 487 18.61 13.18 13.02
CA ALA A 487 18.70 13.74 11.68
C ALA A 487 17.41 14.50 11.28
N ALA A 488 16.24 13.96 11.61
CA ALA A 488 14.94 14.60 11.40
C ALA A 488 14.82 15.91 12.21
N LYS A 489 15.25 15.91 13.47
CA LYS A 489 15.30 17.11 14.31
C LYS A 489 16.21 18.19 13.71
N LEU A 490 17.45 17.83 13.32
CA LEU A 490 18.39 18.78 12.70
C LEU A 490 17.83 19.35 11.39
N LYS A 491 17.18 18.53 10.56
CA LYS A 491 16.49 18.97 9.34
C LYS A 491 15.38 19.98 9.63
N MET A 492 14.61 19.77 10.70
CA MET A 492 13.58 20.71 11.15
C MET A 492 14.20 22.03 11.65
N GLU A 493 15.30 21.99 12.40
CA GLU A 493 16.00 23.18 12.90
C GLU A 493 16.61 24.01 11.77
N ILE A 494 17.21 23.39 10.74
CA ILE A 494 17.76 24.07 9.55
C ILE A 494 16.64 24.74 8.71
N THR A 495 15.48 24.10 8.57
CA THR A 495 14.38 24.59 7.72
C THR A 495 13.44 25.57 8.44
N SER A 496 13.44 25.59 9.77
CA SER A 496 12.66 26.52 10.59
C SER A 496 13.41 27.84 10.84
N LYS A 497 12.70 28.85 11.34
CA LYS A 497 13.36 30.01 11.98
C LYS A 497 14.09 29.54 13.25
N PRO A 498 15.27 30.10 13.59
CA PRO A 498 15.92 29.86 14.87
C PRO A 498 14.99 30.25 16.04
N GLU A 499 15.02 29.50 17.15
CA GLU A 499 14.18 29.78 18.33
C GLU A 499 14.38 31.21 18.86
N ALA A 500 15.63 31.70 18.86
CA ALA A 500 15.96 33.08 19.23
C ALA A 500 15.28 34.13 18.33
N LEU A 501 15.03 33.82 17.05
CA LEU A 501 14.32 34.70 16.13
C LEU A 501 12.80 34.65 16.35
N ASP A 502 12.21 33.48 16.59
CA ASP A 502 10.78 33.34 16.92
C ASP A 502 10.43 34.02 18.27
N VAL A 503 11.30 33.93 19.27
CA VAL A 503 11.16 34.69 20.53
C VAL A 503 11.15 36.20 20.28
N ILE A 504 12.03 36.71 19.42
CA ILE A 504 12.08 38.15 19.07
C ILE A 504 10.87 38.55 18.22
N ASP A 505 10.46 37.74 17.24
CA ASP A 505 9.26 37.98 16.42
C ASP A 505 8.02 38.14 17.29
N ARG A 506 7.84 37.26 18.29
CA ARG A 506 6.71 37.32 19.25
C ARG A 506 6.77 38.57 20.12
N GLN A 507 7.95 38.96 20.59
CA GLN A 507 8.13 40.19 21.39
C GLN A 507 7.84 41.45 20.57
N VAL A 508 8.35 41.52 19.33
CA VAL A 508 8.06 42.64 18.40
C VAL A 508 6.55 42.73 18.15
N LEU A 509 5.88 41.62 17.85
CA LEU A 509 4.42 41.62 17.60
C LEU A 509 3.60 42.05 18.83
N GLN A 510 3.99 41.64 20.05
CA GLN A 510 3.35 42.10 21.28
C GLN A 510 3.51 43.62 21.48
N LEU A 511 4.71 44.14 21.32
CA LEU A 511 5.01 45.57 21.49
C LEU A 511 4.38 46.44 20.38
N GLU A 512 4.27 45.92 19.15
CA GLU A 512 3.52 46.61 18.07
C GLU A 512 2.02 46.70 18.38
N MET A 513 1.43 45.66 18.99
CA MET A 513 0.03 45.70 19.43
C MET A 513 -0.17 46.66 20.62
N GLU A 514 0.75 46.70 21.59
CA GLU A 514 0.73 47.71 22.67
C GLU A 514 0.81 49.12 22.08
N ARG A 515 1.78 49.38 21.19
CA ARG A 515 1.97 50.64 20.46
C ARG A 515 0.71 51.07 19.71
N LEU A 516 0.10 50.20 18.90
CA LEU A 516 -1.11 50.51 18.13
C LEU A 516 -2.32 50.82 19.03
N SER A 517 -2.39 50.24 20.23
CA SER A 517 -3.42 50.58 21.22
C SER A 517 -3.20 51.98 21.82
N LEU A 518 -1.96 52.29 22.22
CA LEU A 518 -1.58 53.55 22.86
C LEU A 518 -1.53 54.73 21.88
N GLN A 519 -1.25 54.49 20.59
CA GLN A 519 -1.17 55.53 19.56
C GLN A 519 -2.48 56.33 19.41
N LYS A 520 -3.63 55.72 19.74
CA LYS A 520 -4.94 56.40 19.77
C LYS A 520 -5.19 57.20 21.04
N ALA A 521 -4.53 56.86 22.14
CA ALA A 521 -4.65 57.55 23.44
C ALA A 521 -3.64 58.70 23.62
N ALA A 522 -2.45 58.55 23.04
CA ALA A 522 -1.31 59.48 23.17
C ALA A 522 -1.58 60.92 22.69
N ALA A 523 -2.65 61.16 21.92
CA ALA A 523 -3.09 62.51 21.55
C ALA A 523 -3.69 63.30 22.74
N ASN A 524 -4.30 62.60 23.71
CA ASN A 524 -5.01 63.20 24.84
C ASN A 524 -4.36 62.92 26.20
N ASP A 525 -3.50 61.90 26.31
CA ASP A 525 -2.76 61.56 27.54
C ASP A 525 -1.24 61.66 27.35
N ARG A 526 -0.62 62.54 28.15
CA ARG A 526 0.83 62.75 28.20
C ARG A 526 1.58 61.53 28.75
N THR A 527 0.92 60.70 29.55
CA THR A 527 1.48 59.46 30.11
C THR A 527 1.60 58.38 29.03
N ALA A 528 0.53 58.15 28.28
CA ALA A 528 0.53 57.31 27.08
C ALA A 528 1.55 57.78 26.03
N ALA A 529 1.72 59.10 25.83
CA ALA A 529 2.74 59.63 24.92
C ALA A 529 4.18 59.28 25.36
N VAL A 530 4.48 59.29 26.67
CA VAL A 530 5.78 58.89 27.20
C VAL A 530 5.99 57.37 27.14
N ARG A 531 4.96 56.54 27.39
CA ARG A 531 5.08 55.08 27.17
C ARG A 531 5.26 54.74 25.69
N LEU A 532 4.61 55.47 24.78
CA LEU A 532 4.76 55.25 23.35
C LEU A 532 6.19 55.54 22.86
N SER A 533 6.86 56.58 23.37
CA SER A 533 8.25 56.84 22.98
C SER A 533 9.23 55.80 23.54
N THR A 534 9.00 55.22 24.72
CA THR A 534 9.81 54.08 25.19
C THR A 534 9.58 52.85 24.32
N LEU A 535 8.32 52.53 24.00
CA LEU A 535 7.96 51.44 23.09
C LEU A 535 8.61 51.56 21.70
N ASP A 536 8.60 52.76 21.10
CA ASP A 536 9.26 52.99 19.81
C ASP A 536 10.77 52.68 19.87
N SER A 537 11.45 53.01 20.98
CA SER A 537 12.87 52.68 21.18
C SER A 537 13.12 51.18 21.44
N GLU A 538 12.24 50.53 22.21
CA GLU A 538 12.30 49.09 22.48
C GLU A 538 12.08 48.27 21.18
N LEU A 539 11.09 48.67 20.38
CA LEU A 539 10.80 48.11 19.06
C LEU A 539 11.95 48.35 18.07
N SER A 540 12.53 49.55 18.04
CA SER A 540 13.68 49.85 17.16
C SER A 540 14.87 48.94 17.47
N ARG A 541 15.20 48.76 18.75
CA ARG A 541 16.26 47.83 19.19
C ARG A 541 15.95 46.39 18.79
N LEU A 542 14.76 45.89 19.10
CA LEU A 542 14.37 44.51 18.79
C LEU A 542 14.33 44.23 17.29
N LYS A 543 13.82 45.17 16.47
CA LYS A 543 13.84 45.03 15.00
C LYS A 543 15.25 45.05 14.41
N THR A 544 16.18 45.78 15.01
CA THR A 544 17.61 45.72 14.62
C THR A 544 18.20 44.34 14.93
N GLN A 545 17.91 43.78 16.12
CA GLN A 545 18.35 42.43 16.49
C GLN A 545 17.71 41.35 15.61
N GLN A 546 16.41 41.45 15.34
CA GLN A 546 15.64 40.61 14.41
C GLN A 546 16.28 40.62 13.01
N SER A 547 16.56 41.80 12.46
CA SER A 547 17.16 41.95 11.13
C SER A 547 18.57 41.35 11.04
N ASN A 548 19.37 41.48 12.10
CA ASN A 548 20.71 40.90 12.14
C ASN A 548 20.67 39.36 12.17
N ILE A 549 19.85 38.78 13.05
CA ILE A 549 19.72 37.31 13.21
C ILE A 549 19.08 36.70 11.95
N ASN A 550 18.04 37.32 11.40
CA ASN A 550 17.42 36.86 10.16
C ASN A 550 18.39 36.97 8.97
N GLY A 551 19.21 38.03 8.90
CA GLY A 551 20.25 38.18 7.88
C GLY A 551 21.36 37.12 7.96
N GLN A 552 21.75 36.71 9.17
CA GLN A 552 22.68 35.58 9.40
C GLN A 552 22.06 34.25 8.95
N TRP A 553 20.84 33.93 9.43
CA TRP A 553 20.12 32.71 9.05
C TRP A 553 19.84 32.62 7.53
N GLU A 554 19.45 33.72 6.89
CA GLU A 554 19.31 33.78 5.43
C GLU A 554 20.63 33.67 4.67
N GLY A 555 21.77 33.91 5.31
CA GLY A 555 23.11 33.65 4.79
C GLY A 555 23.45 32.16 4.89
N GLU A 556 23.44 31.61 6.11
CA GLU A 556 23.73 30.21 6.41
C GLU A 556 22.84 29.25 5.58
N ARG A 557 21.53 29.52 5.50
CA ARG A 557 20.58 28.73 4.69
C ARG A 557 20.80 28.84 3.17
N ARG A 558 21.65 29.79 2.72
CA ARG A 558 22.11 29.92 1.32
C ARG A 558 23.45 29.23 1.06
N GLU A 559 24.23 28.95 2.09
CA GLU A 559 25.49 28.18 2.01
C GLU A 559 25.25 26.67 2.19
N MET A 560 24.10 26.29 2.77
CA MET A 560 23.65 24.90 2.93
C MET A 560 22.76 24.36 1.80
N MET A 561 22.43 25.17 0.77
CA MET A 561 21.57 24.80 -0.37
C MET A 561 22.34 24.72 -1.70
#